data_AF-F0ZJF9-F1
#
_entry.id   AF-F0ZJF9-F1
#
_cell.length_a   1.000
_cell.length_b   1.000
_cell.length_c   1.000
_cell.angle_alpha   90.00
_cell.angle_beta   90.00
_cell.angle_gamma   90.00
#
_symmetry.space_group_name_H-M   'P 1'
#
loop_
_entity.id
_entity.type
_entity.pdbx_description
1 polymer ?
#
loop_
_entity_poly.entity_id
_entity_poly.type
_entity_poly.pdbx_seq_one_letter_code
_entity_poly.pdbx_strand_id
1 'polypeptide(L)'
;VSIQRDYRDIITKFEMQPFPEELSRNGVSLLEFENTINEINRLLQTAETIDSKSIFEECIGCLTFFSIFLFYDDKYKKCIKRITEFIERENQSLYNPKGITWINPVSNGFLKIDIII
;
A
#
# COMPACT_ATOMS: atom_id res chain seq x y z
N VAL A 1 8.31 6.49 12.43
CA VAL A 1 8.90 5.15 12.62
C VAL A 1 8.93 4.40 11.29
N SER A 2 9.95 3.56 10.99
CA SER A 2 10.14 2.91 9.66
C SER A 2 10.89 1.56 9.71
N ILE A 3 10.43 0.54 8.95
CA ILE A 3 11.08 -0.78 8.74
C ILE A 3 11.63 -0.83 7.32
N GLN A 4 12.88 -1.27 7.14
CA GLN A 4 13.55 -1.31 5.82
C GLN A 4 13.37 -2.66 5.12
N ARG A 5 13.50 -2.65 3.79
CA ARG A 5 13.48 -3.85 2.94
C ARG A 5 14.85 -4.55 2.96
N ASP A 6 14.85 -5.88 2.98
CA ASP A 6 16.04 -6.67 2.73
C ASP A 6 16.29 -6.78 1.22
N TYR A 7 17.46 -6.33 0.76
CA TYR A 7 17.89 -6.35 -0.65
C TYR A 7 18.88 -7.49 -0.96
N ARG A 8 19.11 -8.42 -0.03
CA ARG A 8 20.05 -9.53 -0.21
C ARG A 8 19.55 -10.61 -1.17
N ASP A 9 18.24 -10.64 -1.42
CA ASP A 9 17.59 -11.58 -2.31
C ASP A 9 16.83 -10.83 -3.41
N ILE A 10 16.61 -11.49 -4.54
CA ILE A 10 15.81 -10.96 -5.65
C ILE A 10 14.34 -10.91 -5.23
N ILE A 11 13.93 -11.87 -4.38
CA ILE A 11 12.58 -11.96 -3.85
C ILE A 11 12.37 -10.92 -2.75
N THR A 12 11.27 -10.17 -2.84
CA THR A 12 10.97 -9.08 -1.89
C THR A 12 10.73 -9.61 -0.48
N LYS A 13 11.57 -9.21 0.48
CA LYS A 13 11.49 -9.59 1.90
C LYS A 13 11.76 -8.41 2.83
N PHE A 14 11.18 -8.42 4.03
CA PHE A 14 11.39 -7.41 5.07
C PHE A 14 12.24 -7.94 6.22
N GLU A 15 13.13 -7.08 6.74
CA GLU A 15 13.98 -7.39 7.89
C GLU A 15 13.15 -7.46 9.19
N MET A 16 13.35 -8.51 9.97
CA MET A 16 12.70 -8.69 11.28
C MET A 16 13.45 -8.03 12.43
N GLN A 17 14.69 -7.60 12.20
CA GLN A 17 15.55 -7.04 13.23
C GLN A 17 16.17 -5.70 12.79
N PRO A 18 16.36 -4.77 13.74
CA PRO A 18 16.00 -4.86 15.16
C PRO A 18 14.48 -4.69 15.39
N PHE A 19 13.95 -5.35 16.43
CA PHE A 19 12.57 -5.12 16.87
C PHE A 19 12.42 -3.68 17.40
N PRO A 20 11.53 -2.85 16.84
CA PRO A 20 11.39 -1.47 17.27
C PRO A 20 10.91 -1.35 18.72
N GLU A 21 11.69 -0.67 19.58
CA GLU A 21 11.38 -0.48 21.01
C GLU A 21 10.05 0.28 21.24
N GLU A 22 9.66 1.12 20.28
CA GLU A 22 8.39 1.86 20.26
C GLU A 22 7.17 0.92 20.16
N LEU A 23 7.32 -0.25 19.51
CA LEU A 23 6.27 -1.27 19.43
C LEU A 23 6.16 -2.05 20.73
N SER A 24 7.30 -2.34 21.38
CA SER A 24 7.33 -2.93 22.72
C SER A 24 6.63 -2.05 23.75
N ARG A 25 6.89 -0.73 23.70
CA ARG A 25 6.31 0.27 24.62
C ARG A 25 4.79 0.37 24.50
N ASN A 26 4.24 0.04 23.33
CA ASN A 26 2.81 0.06 23.06
C ASN A 26 2.13 -1.30 23.24
N GLY A 27 2.83 -2.29 23.82
CA GLY A 27 2.25 -3.57 24.21
C GLY A 27 2.21 -4.64 23.11
N VAL A 28 2.93 -4.46 22.00
CA VAL A 28 3.06 -5.49 20.96
C VAL A 28 4.13 -6.49 21.38
N SER A 29 3.79 -7.78 21.41
CA SER A 29 4.76 -8.82 21.70
C SER A 29 5.65 -9.10 20.49
N LEU A 30 6.90 -9.50 20.75
CA LEU A 30 7.85 -9.88 19.70
C LEU A 30 7.28 -11.01 18.81
N LEU A 31 6.55 -11.95 19.40
CA LEU A 31 5.96 -13.08 18.69
C LEU A 31 4.87 -12.65 17.70
N GLU A 32 4.01 -11.69 18.07
CA GLU A 32 2.99 -11.14 17.17
C GLU A 32 3.63 -10.40 15.99
N PHE A 33 4.72 -9.68 16.25
CA PHE A 33 5.47 -8.98 15.22
C PHE A 33 6.13 -9.95 14.23
N GLU A 34 6.84 -10.96 14.73
CA GLU A 34 7.53 -11.96 13.89
C GLU A 34 6.54 -12.78 13.04
N ASN A 35 5.41 -13.18 13.62
CA ASN A 35 4.37 -13.91 12.89
C ASN A 35 3.80 -13.07 11.73
N THR A 36 3.60 -11.77 11.97
CA THR A 36 3.08 -10.84 10.97
C THR A 36 4.07 -10.67 9.81
N ILE A 37 5.35 -10.44 10.10
CA ILE A 37 6.38 -10.26 9.07
C ILE A 37 6.62 -11.57 8.29
N ASN A 38 6.54 -12.73 8.95
CA ASN A 38 6.65 -14.04 8.28
C ASN A 38 5.55 -14.27 7.26
N GLU A 39 4.29 -14.00 7.62
CA GLU A 39 3.18 -14.18 6.69
C GLU A 39 3.26 -13.22 5.51
N ILE A 40 3.70 -11.97 5.74
CA ILE A 40 3.95 -10.99 4.68
C ILE A 40 5.02 -11.50 3.70
N ASN A 41 6.17 -11.96 4.21
CA ASN A 41 7.25 -12.48 3.38
C ASN A 41 6.83 -13.72 2.58
N ARG A 42 5.99 -14.60 3.15
CA ARG A 42 5.45 -15.78 2.47
C ARG A 42 4.50 -15.42 1.33
N LEU A 43 3.62 -14.44 1.53
CA LEU A 43 2.72 -13.97 0.47
C LEU A 43 3.48 -13.37 -0.71
N LEU A 44 4.55 -12.61 -0.43
CA LEU A 44 5.42 -12.04 -1.47
C LEU A 44 6.17 -13.13 -2.25
N GLN A 45 6.71 -14.13 -1.56
CA GLN A 45 7.35 -15.28 -2.21
C GLN A 45 6.39 -16.04 -3.12
N THR A 46 5.13 -16.20 -2.70
CA THR A 46 4.11 -16.90 -3.50
C THR A 46 3.76 -16.10 -4.76
N ALA A 47 3.71 -14.77 -4.67
CA ALA A 47 3.40 -13.91 -5.81
C ALA A 47 4.53 -13.84 -6.85
N GLU A 48 5.79 -14.00 -6.42
CA GLU A 48 6.96 -13.88 -7.30
C GLU A 48 7.41 -15.22 -7.92
N THR A 49 6.83 -16.35 -7.50
CA THR A 49 7.11 -17.67 -8.09
C THR A 49 6.07 -17.99 -9.18
N ILE A 50 6.45 -17.88 -10.46
CA ILE A 50 5.55 -18.09 -11.62
C ILE A 50 5.48 -19.59 -12.01
N ASP A 51 4.27 -20.15 -12.06
CA ASP A 51 4.00 -21.54 -12.48
C ASP A 51 3.60 -21.62 -13.98
N SER A 52 3.93 -22.74 -14.63
CA SER A 52 4.16 -22.90 -16.08
C SER A 52 2.91 -22.85 -17.00
N LYS A 53 2.25 -21.68 -17.09
CA LYS A 53 1.12 -21.41 -18.02
C LYS A 53 1.39 -20.32 -19.08
N SER A 54 2.64 -19.91 -19.23
CA SER A 54 3.03 -18.58 -19.74
C SER A 54 3.10 -18.36 -21.27
N ILE A 55 3.06 -19.38 -22.13
CA ILE A 55 3.30 -19.16 -23.59
C ILE A 55 2.07 -18.62 -24.34
N PHE A 56 0.85 -19.04 -23.99
CA PHE A 56 -0.38 -18.52 -24.63
C PHE A 56 -0.79 -17.14 -24.11
N GLU A 57 -0.26 -16.75 -22.95
CA GLU A 57 -0.54 -15.49 -22.27
C GLU A 57 0.27 -14.31 -22.85
N GLU A 58 1.46 -14.55 -23.40
CA GLU A 58 2.33 -13.51 -23.96
C GLU A 58 1.79 -12.89 -25.27
N CYS A 59 1.06 -13.65 -26.09
CA CYS A 59 0.40 -13.12 -27.31
C CYS A 59 -0.87 -12.32 -27.00
N ILE A 60 -1.64 -12.72 -25.98
CA ILE A 60 -2.74 -11.90 -25.45
C ILE A 60 -2.15 -10.66 -24.75
N GLY A 61 -1.06 -10.82 -24.00
CA GLY A 61 -0.33 -9.75 -23.32
C GLY A 61 0.05 -8.57 -24.21
N CYS A 62 0.42 -8.79 -25.47
CA CYS A 62 0.74 -7.70 -26.40
C CYS A 62 -0.49 -6.85 -26.79
N LEU A 63 -1.69 -7.43 -26.88
CA LEU A 63 -2.96 -6.72 -27.14
C LEU A 63 -3.58 -6.15 -25.85
N THR A 64 -3.39 -6.84 -24.71
CA THR A 64 -3.87 -6.38 -23.40
C THR A 64 -3.00 -5.28 -22.80
N PHE A 65 -1.70 -5.20 -23.12
CA PHE A 65 -0.80 -4.17 -22.58
C PHE A 65 -1.29 -2.76 -22.94
N PHE A 66 -1.69 -2.52 -24.19
CA PHE A 66 -2.25 -1.23 -24.61
C PHE A 66 -3.67 -0.98 -24.06
N SER A 67 -4.49 -2.04 -23.97
CA SER A 67 -5.85 -1.93 -23.46
C SER A 67 -5.89 -1.64 -21.95
N ILE A 68 -4.93 -2.19 -21.18
CA ILE A 68 -4.78 -1.91 -19.74
C ILE A 68 -4.55 -0.43 -19.50
N PHE A 69 -3.72 0.26 -20.29
CA PHE A 69 -3.51 1.71 -20.10
C PHE A 69 -4.80 2.51 -20.28
N LEU A 70 -5.65 2.13 -21.24
CA LEU A 70 -6.94 2.81 -21.46
C LEU A 70 -7.90 2.64 -20.27
N PHE A 71 -7.98 1.44 -19.68
CA PHE A 71 -8.86 1.20 -18.53
C PHE A 71 -8.25 1.62 -17.19
N TYR A 72 -6.92 1.61 -17.08
CA TYR A 72 -6.20 2.08 -15.90
C TYR A 72 -6.48 3.56 -15.65
N ASP A 73 -6.47 4.37 -16.72
CA ASP A 73 -6.71 5.81 -16.64
C ASP A 73 -8.12 6.12 -16.11
N ASP A 74 -9.14 5.42 -16.59
CA ASP A 74 -10.54 5.59 -16.13
C ASP A 74 -10.75 5.08 -14.70
N LYS A 75 -10.19 3.92 -14.35
CA LYS A 75 -10.28 3.36 -12.99
C LYS A 75 -9.54 4.23 -11.98
N TYR A 76 -8.37 4.76 -12.34
CA TYR A 76 -7.57 5.62 -11.48
C TYR A 76 -8.26 6.96 -11.21
N LYS A 77 -8.81 7.60 -12.26
CA LYS A 77 -9.61 8.83 -12.12
C LYS A 77 -10.85 8.61 -11.22
N LYS A 78 -11.55 7.47 -11.38
CA LYS A 78 -12.68 7.10 -10.51
C LYS A 78 -12.26 6.91 -9.05
N CYS A 79 -11.09 6.31 -8.81
CA CYS A 79 -10.55 6.12 -7.46
C CYS A 79 -10.24 7.46 -6.78
N ILE A 80 -9.50 8.35 -7.47
CA ILE A 80 -9.19 9.70 -6.97
C ILE A 80 -10.45 10.47 -6.58
N LYS A 81 -11.49 10.39 -7.42
CA LYS A 81 -12.75 11.06 -7.17
C LYS A 81 -13.41 10.55 -5.87
N ARG A 82 -13.47 9.23 -5.68
CA ARG A 82 -14.04 8.62 -4.47
C ARG A 82 -13.27 9.01 -3.19
N ILE A 83 -11.94 9.05 -3.25
CA ILE A 83 -11.09 9.46 -2.11
C ILE A 83 -11.36 10.92 -1.75
N THR A 84 -11.45 11.79 -2.76
CA THR A 84 -11.73 13.22 -2.56
C THR A 84 -13.09 13.42 -1.90
N GLU A 85 -14.14 12.81 -2.43
CA GLU A 85 -15.50 12.89 -1.87
C GLU A 85 -15.59 12.32 -0.45
N PHE A 86 -14.82 11.27 -0.15
CA PHE A 86 -14.79 10.68 1.18
C PHE A 86 -14.13 11.61 2.21
N ILE A 87 -12.94 12.16 1.89
CA ILE A 87 -12.22 13.07 2.80
C ILE A 87 -13.03 14.34 3.06
N GLU A 88 -13.66 14.91 2.03
CA GLU A 88 -14.52 16.08 2.19
C GLU A 88 -15.71 15.80 3.11
N ARG A 89 -16.36 14.63 2.94
CA ARG A 89 -17.48 14.21 3.79
C ARG A 89 -17.06 14.03 5.25
N GLU A 90 -15.96 13.34 5.50
CA GLU A 90 -15.49 13.09 6.87
C GLU A 90 -15.01 14.38 7.54
N ASN A 91 -14.35 15.27 6.78
CA ASN A 91 -13.99 16.59 7.27
C ASN A 91 -15.23 17.41 7.66
N GLN A 92 -16.25 17.46 6.81
CA GLN A 92 -17.47 18.21 7.10
C GLN A 92 -18.25 17.61 8.28
N SER A 93 -18.34 16.29 8.36
CA SER A 93 -19.15 15.58 9.36
C SER A 93 -18.48 15.52 10.74
N LEU A 94 -17.19 15.19 10.81
CA LEU A 94 -16.54 14.76 12.05
C LEU A 94 -15.36 15.65 12.47
N TYR A 95 -14.53 16.12 11.52
CA TYR A 95 -13.25 16.74 11.84
C TYR A 95 -13.29 18.27 11.93
N ASN A 96 -13.93 18.96 10.98
CA ASN A 96 -14.04 20.42 11.00
C ASN A 96 -14.72 20.96 12.28
N PRO A 97 -15.78 20.32 12.84
CA PRO A 97 -16.35 20.73 14.12
C PRO A 97 -15.37 20.63 15.31
N LYS A 98 -14.29 19.86 15.17
CA LYS A 98 -13.24 19.68 16.17
C LYS A 98 -11.99 20.52 15.89
N GLY A 99 -12.03 21.41 14.90
CA GLY A 99 -10.90 22.25 14.48
C GLY A 99 -9.87 21.52 13.62
N ILE A 100 -10.10 20.26 13.26
CA ILE A 100 -9.13 19.44 12.53
C ILE A 100 -9.56 19.35 11.07
N THR A 101 -8.64 19.54 10.13
CA THR A 101 -8.91 19.40 8.70
C THR A 101 -7.87 18.50 8.04
N TRP A 102 -8.34 17.44 7.41
CA TRP A 102 -7.51 16.53 6.62
C TRP A 102 -7.34 17.07 5.21
N ILE A 103 -6.11 17.21 4.74
CA ILE A 103 -5.82 17.66 3.39
C ILE A 103 -5.77 16.47 2.45
N ASN A 104 -6.41 16.63 1.28
CA ASN A 104 -6.49 15.57 0.28
C ASN A 104 -5.09 15.23 -0.27
N PRO A 105 -4.61 13.97 -0.12
CA PRO A 105 -3.28 13.55 -0.55
C PRO A 105 -3.10 13.49 -2.08
N VAL A 106 -4.19 13.57 -2.85
CA VAL A 106 -4.10 13.63 -4.32
C VAL A 106 -3.26 14.85 -4.76
N SER A 107 -3.31 15.95 -4.00
CA SER A 107 -2.59 17.20 -4.29
C SER A 107 -1.06 17.07 -4.28
N ASN A 108 -0.51 16.05 -3.62
CA ASN A 108 0.93 15.80 -3.56
C ASN A 108 1.32 14.44 -4.19
N GLY A 109 0.46 13.86 -5.03
CA GLY A 109 0.72 12.57 -5.66
C GLY A 109 0.73 11.39 -4.68
N PHE A 110 0.00 11.51 -3.57
CA PHE A 110 -0.07 10.51 -2.49
C PHE A 110 1.25 10.30 -1.73
N LEU A 111 2.18 11.26 -1.81
CA LEU A 111 3.47 11.18 -1.12
C LEU A 111 3.31 11.36 0.41
N LYS A 112 2.28 12.08 0.86
CA LYS A 112 1.96 12.27 2.28
C LYS A 112 0.50 12.70 2.50
N ILE A 113 -0.04 12.53 3.70
CA ILE A 113 -1.32 13.12 4.11
C ILE A 113 -1.00 14.18 5.16
N ASP A 114 -1.33 15.43 4.85
CA ASP A 114 -1.16 16.55 5.78
C ASP A 114 -2.46 16.75 6.57
N ILE A 115 -2.36 16.89 7.89
CA ILE A 115 -3.50 17.13 8.78
C ILE A 115 -3.23 18.44 9.50
N ILE A 116 -4.14 19.40 9.35
CA ILE A 116 -4.09 20.69 10.02
C ILE A 116 -4.94 20.59 11.29
N ILE A 117 -4.38 21.06 12.41
CA ILE A 117 -5.00 21.07 13.75
C ILE A 117 -5.26 22.52 14.15
#